data_AF-K0K3F4-F1
#
_entry.id   AF-K0K3F4-F1
#
_cell.length_a   1.000
_cell.length_b   1.000
_cell.length_c   1.000
_cell.angle_alpha   90.00
_cell.angle_beta   90.00
_cell.angle_gamma   90.00
#
_symmetry.space_group_name_H-M   'P 1'
#
loop_
_entity.id
_entity.type
_entity.pdbx_description
1 polymer ?
#
loop_
_entity_poly.entity_id
_entity_poly.type
_entity_poly.pdbx_seq_one_letter_code
_entity_poly.pdbx_strand_id
1 'polypeptide(L)'
;MTQDNPQENSSEDNEEQAEQELKRIEMRVAWRKSPEYRRLSKQTAVLVIAIILLPLALLFITWPSELSPGETRGSGSLKAAEALSFAGATLLALVCFGGYAAFYLRLSSRRSFSDAQRVAEARRRLHEAEDVAEASEELELSALWRATQKRLDYYHEIATTQAEKSFRHSQWAIIGGFAVLILSVVIAAFSRSIGGAIAAGAIGTAGAGLAGYLGKTFLRTQEKTSNQLQSYFGQPLVFSQYLAAERLLDMLDGEQKAESVQDLIRSMASPNSLDELQSNAKIDQHDR
;
A
#
# COMPACT_ATOMS: atom_id res chain seq x y z
N MET A 1 -23.92 18.43 47.29
CA MET A 1 -23.89 16.99 46.93
C MET A 1 -25.06 16.73 46.02
N THR A 2 -24.85 16.87 44.71
CA THR A 2 -25.84 16.54 43.69
C THR A 2 -25.83 15.02 43.57
N GLN A 3 -26.94 14.36 43.92
CA GLN A 3 -27.09 12.92 43.67
C GLN A 3 -27.22 12.74 42.15
N ASP A 4 -26.13 12.29 41.54
CA ASP A 4 -26.09 11.87 40.14
C ASP A 4 -27.05 10.68 39.98
N ASN A 5 -28.05 10.82 39.11
CA ASN A 5 -29.15 9.86 38.98
C ASN A 5 -28.72 8.75 37.99
N PRO A 6 -28.40 7.53 38.45
CA PRO A 6 -27.80 6.50 37.60
C PRO A 6 -28.74 5.94 36.51
N GLN A 7 -30.03 6.30 36.51
CA GLN A 7 -30.96 5.86 35.47
C GLN A 7 -30.89 6.69 34.18
N GLU A 8 -30.55 7.98 34.26
CA GLU A 8 -30.52 8.87 33.09
C GLU A 8 -29.32 8.58 32.18
N ASN A 9 -28.17 8.20 32.77
CA ASN A 9 -26.96 7.82 32.03
C ASN A 9 -27.15 6.52 31.20
N SER A 10 -28.07 5.64 31.64
CA SER A 10 -28.31 4.36 30.95
C SER A 10 -29.11 4.50 29.63
N SER A 11 -29.92 5.55 29.47
CA SER A 11 -30.66 5.79 28.23
C SER A 11 -29.77 6.39 27.14
N GLU A 12 -28.90 7.34 27.49
CA GLU A 12 -27.97 7.96 26.53
C GLU A 12 -26.95 6.94 26.01
N ASP A 13 -26.37 6.11 26.89
CA ASP A 13 -25.45 5.04 26.50
C ASP A 13 -26.08 4.03 25.53
N ASN A 14 -27.37 3.72 25.71
CA ASN A 14 -28.10 2.79 24.84
C ASN A 14 -28.40 3.39 23.46
N GLU A 15 -28.70 4.69 23.40
CA GLU A 15 -28.94 5.39 22.14
C GLU A 15 -27.65 5.50 21.32
N GLU A 16 -26.53 5.87 21.94
CA GLU A 16 -25.22 5.90 21.27
C GLU A 16 -24.81 4.51 20.74
N GLN A 17 -25.04 3.44 21.53
CA GLN A 17 -24.75 2.08 21.07
C GLN A 17 -25.62 1.68 19.88
N ALA A 18 -26.91 2.01 19.90
CA ALA A 18 -27.83 1.72 18.80
C ALA A 18 -27.42 2.44 17.51
N GLU A 19 -27.02 3.71 17.60
CA GLU A 19 -26.51 4.46 16.45
C GLU A 19 -25.20 3.86 15.91
N GLN A 20 -24.27 3.47 16.77
CA GLN A 20 -23.04 2.81 16.37
C GLN A 20 -23.30 1.47 15.68
N GLU A 21 -24.28 0.69 16.15
CA GLU A 21 -24.67 -0.57 15.51
C GLU A 21 -25.30 -0.36 14.13
N LEU A 22 -26.22 0.60 14.01
CA LEU A 22 -26.81 1.01 12.74
C LEU A 22 -25.72 1.38 11.73
N LYS A 23 -24.77 2.22 12.13
CA LYS A 23 -23.64 2.62 11.30
C LYS A 23 -22.77 1.43 10.87
N ARG A 24 -22.52 0.47 11.76
CA ARG A 24 -21.79 -0.79 11.42
C ARG A 24 -22.58 -1.65 10.44
N ILE A 25 -23.90 -1.71 10.53
CA ILE A 25 -24.75 -2.45 9.60
C ILE A 25 -24.72 -1.81 8.22
N GLU A 26 -24.88 -0.48 8.15
CA GLU A 26 -24.80 0.27 6.89
C GLU A 26 -23.45 0.06 6.20
N MET A 27 -22.34 0.12 6.95
CA MET A 27 -21.01 -0.17 6.41
C MET A 27 -20.90 -1.60 5.84
N ARG A 28 -21.48 -2.60 6.51
CA ARG A 28 -21.48 -4.00 6.01
C ARG A 28 -22.29 -4.15 4.73
N VAL A 29 -23.43 -3.47 4.62
CA VAL A 29 -24.27 -3.47 3.41
C VAL A 29 -23.57 -2.73 2.26
N ALA A 30 -22.99 -1.56 2.54
CA ALA A 30 -22.23 -0.78 1.58
C ALA A 30 -21.04 -1.58 1.03
N TRP A 31 -20.29 -2.27 1.90
CA TRP A 31 -19.20 -3.17 1.49
C TRP A 31 -19.66 -4.29 0.55
N ARG A 32 -20.77 -4.98 0.85
CA ARG A 32 -21.28 -6.06 -0.02
C ARG A 32 -21.75 -5.56 -1.38
N LYS A 33 -22.30 -4.34 -1.44
CA LYS A 33 -22.73 -3.70 -2.69
C LYS A 33 -21.55 -3.13 -3.49
N SER A 34 -20.39 -2.98 -2.87
CA SER A 34 -19.23 -2.35 -3.49
C SER A 34 -18.66 -3.18 -4.66
N PRO A 35 -18.12 -2.53 -5.71
CA PRO A 35 -17.48 -3.22 -6.82
C PRO A 35 -16.22 -4.00 -6.39
N GLU A 36 -15.54 -3.57 -5.32
CA GLU A 36 -14.38 -4.23 -4.73
C GLU A 36 -14.75 -5.62 -4.21
N TYR A 37 -15.89 -5.75 -3.51
CA TYR A 37 -16.36 -7.06 -3.04
C TYR A 37 -16.66 -8.01 -4.21
N ARG A 38 -17.25 -7.50 -5.30
CA ARG A 38 -17.48 -8.31 -6.51
C ARG A 38 -16.17 -8.78 -7.14
N ARG A 39 -15.17 -7.90 -7.27
CA ARG A 39 -13.84 -8.29 -7.78
C ARG A 39 -13.18 -9.33 -6.88
N LEU A 40 -13.26 -9.16 -5.57
CA LEU A 40 -12.73 -10.12 -4.60
C LEU A 40 -13.40 -11.49 -4.76
N SER A 41 -14.73 -11.53 -4.85
CA SER A 41 -15.46 -12.80 -5.00
C SER A 41 -15.01 -13.58 -6.25
N LYS A 42 -14.80 -12.87 -7.37
CA LYS A 42 -14.29 -13.46 -8.62
C LYS A 42 -12.86 -13.97 -8.45
N GLN A 43 -11.97 -13.18 -7.84
CA GLN A 43 -10.58 -13.60 -7.60
C GLN A 43 -10.49 -14.81 -6.67
N THR A 44 -11.28 -14.84 -5.60
CA THR A 44 -11.33 -16.00 -4.69
C THR A 44 -11.89 -17.23 -5.39
N ALA A 45 -12.89 -17.09 -6.27
CA ALA A 45 -13.42 -18.20 -7.04
C ALA A 45 -12.37 -18.78 -8.01
N VAL A 46 -11.64 -17.91 -8.72
CA VAL A 46 -10.56 -18.33 -9.63
C VAL A 46 -9.44 -19.04 -8.86
N LEU A 47 -9.03 -18.53 -7.70
CA LEU A 47 -8.05 -19.20 -6.84
C LEU A 47 -8.53 -20.58 -6.41
N VAL A 48 -9.77 -20.72 -5.95
CA VAL A 48 -10.34 -22.02 -5.54
C VAL A 48 -10.34 -23.01 -6.72
N ILE A 49 -10.76 -22.56 -7.90
CA ILE A 49 -10.73 -23.39 -9.12
C ILE A 49 -9.29 -23.82 -9.44
N ALA A 50 -8.32 -22.91 -9.38
CA ALA A 50 -6.91 -23.21 -9.65
C ALA A 50 -6.33 -24.23 -8.65
N ILE A 51 -6.64 -24.09 -7.36
CA ILE A 51 -6.22 -25.03 -6.29
C ILE A 51 -6.75 -26.44 -6.55
N ILE A 52 -7.94 -26.58 -7.13
CA ILE A 52 -8.56 -27.88 -7.43
C ILE A 52 -7.98 -28.46 -8.74
N LEU A 53 -7.86 -27.65 -9.79
CA LEU A 53 -7.45 -28.12 -11.12
C LEU A 53 -5.97 -28.49 -11.21
N LEU A 54 -5.09 -27.75 -10.55
CA LEU A 54 -3.64 -27.96 -10.63
C LEU A 54 -3.19 -29.35 -10.11
N PRO A 55 -3.65 -29.84 -8.93
CA PRO A 55 -3.34 -31.19 -8.48
C PRO A 55 -4.06 -32.27 -9.29
N LEU A 56 -5.26 -32.00 -9.82
CA LEU A 56 -5.95 -32.92 -10.73
C LEU A 56 -5.14 -33.13 -12.02
N ALA A 57 -4.59 -32.04 -12.60
CA ALA A 57 -3.71 -32.10 -13.76
C ALA A 57 -2.40 -32.82 -13.43
N LEU A 58 -1.82 -32.58 -12.25
CA LEU A 58 -0.61 -33.27 -11.79
C LEU A 58 -0.84 -34.78 -11.64
N LEU A 59 -1.99 -35.16 -11.06
CA LEU A 59 -2.43 -36.55 -10.95
C LEU A 59 -2.66 -37.20 -12.31
N PHE A 60 -3.14 -36.45 -13.30
CA PHE A 60 -3.32 -36.92 -14.68
C PHE A 60 -1.97 -37.13 -15.40
N ILE A 61 -0.99 -36.24 -15.19
CA ILE A 61 0.35 -36.35 -15.78
C ILE A 61 1.15 -37.50 -15.15
N THR A 62 1.06 -37.66 -13.82
CA THR A 62 1.72 -38.75 -13.11
C THR A 62 0.93 -40.05 -13.15
N TRP A 63 -0.26 -40.03 -13.76
CA TRP A 63 -1.07 -41.22 -13.91
C TRP A 63 -0.26 -42.27 -14.68
N PRO A 64 0.00 -43.45 -14.08
CA PRO A 64 0.85 -44.45 -14.71
C PRO A 64 0.18 -44.89 -16.00
N SER A 65 0.75 -44.49 -17.13
CA SER A 65 0.37 -45.00 -18.47
C SER A 65 0.64 -46.50 -18.60
N GLU A 66 1.33 -47.10 -17.62
CA GLU A 66 1.62 -48.53 -17.45
C GLU A 66 0.42 -49.36 -16.96
N LEU A 67 -0.79 -48.82 -16.86
CA LEU A 67 -2.04 -49.62 -16.75
C LEU A 67 -2.34 -50.45 -18.03
N SER A 68 -1.35 -50.66 -18.89
CA SER A 68 -1.37 -51.68 -19.93
C SER A 68 -1.58 -53.05 -19.28
N PRO A 69 -2.58 -53.86 -19.68
CA PRO A 69 -3.00 -55.08 -18.97
C PRO A 69 -1.97 -56.23 -18.82
N GLY A 70 -0.68 -56.03 -19.10
CA GLY A 70 0.30 -57.11 -19.27
C GLY A 70 1.47 -57.16 -18.28
N GLU A 71 1.72 -56.13 -17.47
CA GLU A 71 2.96 -56.06 -16.68
C GLU A 71 2.81 -56.50 -15.21
N THR A 72 3.85 -57.20 -14.73
CA THR A 72 3.87 -58.06 -13.55
C THR A 72 3.32 -57.46 -12.25
N ARG A 73 2.48 -58.25 -11.57
CA ARG A 73 1.59 -57.92 -10.43
C ARG A 73 2.28 -57.43 -9.12
N GLY A 74 3.60 -57.22 -9.10
CA GLY A 74 4.38 -57.03 -7.87
C GLY A 74 4.95 -55.63 -7.61
N SER A 75 5.25 -54.83 -8.63
CA SER A 75 5.95 -53.53 -8.46
C SER A 75 5.06 -52.29 -8.60
N GLY A 76 3.85 -52.43 -9.16
CA GLY A 76 2.95 -51.32 -9.44
C GLY A 76 2.33 -50.66 -8.19
N SER A 77 2.14 -51.40 -7.10
CA SER A 77 1.48 -50.90 -5.89
C SER A 77 2.33 -49.87 -5.13
N LEU A 78 3.65 -50.05 -5.09
CA LEU A 78 4.56 -49.12 -4.41
C LEU A 78 4.68 -47.79 -5.17
N LYS A 79 4.78 -47.82 -6.51
CA LYS A 79 4.81 -46.59 -7.33
C LYS A 79 3.51 -45.78 -7.21
N ALA A 80 2.37 -46.46 -7.14
CA ALA A 80 1.06 -45.80 -6.96
C ALA A 80 0.96 -45.11 -5.59
N ALA A 81 1.48 -45.73 -4.53
CA ALA A 81 1.49 -45.15 -3.18
C ALA A 81 2.39 -43.90 -3.09
N GLU A 82 3.56 -43.91 -3.72
CA GLU A 82 4.44 -42.72 -3.81
C GLU A 82 3.75 -41.58 -4.59
N ALA A 83 3.13 -41.88 -5.73
CA ALA A 83 2.43 -40.87 -6.53
C ALA A 83 1.25 -40.22 -5.77
N LEU A 84 0.45 -41.03 -5.06
CA LEU A 84 -0.67 -40.54 -4.24
C LEU A 84 -0.22 -39.66 -3.08
N SER A 85 0.89 -40.00 -2.41
CA SER A 85 1.42 -39.21 -1.30
C SER A 85 2.01 -37.88 -1.76
N PHE A 86 2.71 -37.84 -2.91
CA PHE A 86 3.12 -36.58 -3.54
C PHE A 86 1.94 -35.72 -3.97
N ALA A 87 0.93 -36.29 -4.63
CA ALA A 87 -0.27 -35.56 -5.04
C ALA A 87 -1.00 -34.96 -3.83
N GLY A 88 -1.13 -35.73 -2.75
CA GLY A 88 -1.72 -35.27 -1.48
C GLY A 88 -0.94 -34.13 -0.83
N ALA A 89 0.40 -34.24 -0.74
CA ALA A 89 1.24 -33.18 -0.18
C ALA A 89 1.17 -31.89 -1.01
N THR A 90 1.14 -32.02 -2.34
CA THR A 90 1.05 -30.88 -3.26
C THR A 90 -0.32 -30.18 -3.16
N LEU A 91 -1.41 -30.96 -3.09
CA LEU A 91 -2.75 -30.46 -2.85
C LEU A 91 -2.83 -29.70 -1.52
N LEU A 92 -2.29 -30.28 -0.43
CA LEU A 92 -2.29 -29.64 0.89
C LEU A 92 -1.56 -28.29 0.85
N ALA A 93 -0.37 -28.24 0.21
CA ALA A 93 0.40 -27.01 0.06
C ALA A 93 -0.37 -25.94 -0.73
N LEU A 94 -1.04 -26.31 -1.83
CA LEU A 94 -1.87 -25.41 -2.62
C LEU A 94 -3.10 -24.91 -1.87
N VAL A 95 -3.76 -25.77 -1.09
CA VAL A 95 -4.90 -25.40 -0.25
C VAL A 95 -4.47 -24.42 0.84
N CYS A 96 -3.36 -24.70 1.54
CA CYS A 96 -2.80 -23.79 2.54
C CYS A 96 -2.41 -22.43 1.93
N PHE A 97 -1.68 -22.44 0.81
CA PHE A 97 -1.25 -21.23 0.13
C PHE A 97 -2.44 -20.42 -0.41
N GLY A 98 -3.39 -21.08 -1.06
CA GLY A 98 -4.57 -20.44 -1.62
C GLY A 98 -5.56 -19.95 -0.57
N GLY A 99 -5.71 -20.68 0.53
CA GLY A 99 -6.48 -20.24 1.70
C GLY A 99 -5.84 -18.99 2.34
N TYR A 100 -4.53 -18.99 2.50
CA TYR A 100 -3.77 -17.83 2.98
C TYR A 100 -3.90 -16.62 2.04
N ALA A 101 -3.74 -16.84 0.73
CA ALA A 101 -3.91 -15.80 -0.29
C ALA A 101 -5.34 -15.23 -0.30
N ALA A 102 -6.36 -16.08 -0.21
CA ALA A 102 -7.77 -15.66 -0.16
C ALA A 102 -8.10 -14.89 1.13
N PHE A 103 -7.62 -15.37 2.28
CA PHE A 103 -7.73 -14.66 3.56
C PHE A 103 -7.07 -13.28 3.48
N TYR A 104 -5.89 -13.21 2.88
CA TYR A 104 -5.14 -11.98 2.74
C TYR A 104 -5.81 -10.98 1.79
N LEU A 105 -6.23 -11.44 0.61
CA LEU A 105 -7.00 -10.63 -0.34
C LEU A 105 -8.25 -10.05 0.35
N ARG A 106 -8.93 -10.87 1.16
CA ARG A 106 -10.12 -10.44 1.92
C ARG A 106 -9.78 -9.35 2.94
N LEU A 107 -8.66 -9.47 3.65
CA LEU A 107 -8.21 -8.47 4.61
C LEU A 107 -7.80 -7.17 3.90
N SER A 108 -7.06 -7.27 2.79
CA SER A 108 -6.62 -6.13 1.98
C SER A 108 -7.80 -5.38 1.36
N SER A 109 -8.81 -6.09 0.87
CA SER A 109 -9.96 -5.47 0.21
C SER A 109 -10.84 -4.71 1.21
N ARG A 110 -11.00 -5.23 2.43
CA ARG A 110 -11.66 -4.49 3.53
C ARG A 110 -10.96 -3.17 3.82
N ARG A 111 -9.63 -3.16 3.88
CA ARG A 111 -8.84 -1.94 4.07
C ARG A 111 -8.98 -0.98 2.88
N SER A 112 -8.99 -1.50 1.66
CA SER A 112 -9.15 -0.66 0.47
C SER A 112 -10.47 0.12 0.47
N PHE A 113 -11.54 -0.44 1.03
CA PHE A 113 -12.82 0.26 1.15
C PHE A 113 -12.78 1.36 2.20
N SER A 114 -12.19 1.11 3.36
CA SER A 114 -12.01 2.17 4.35
C SER A 114 -11.15 3.30 3.80
N ASP A 115 -10.10 2.98 3.04
CA ASP A 115 -9.23 3.99 2.42
C ASP A 115 -10.00 4.79 1.37
N ALA A 116 -10.83 4.13 0.55
CA ALA A 116 -11.66 4.81 -0.44
C ALA A 116 -12.65 5.78 0.21
N GLN A 117 -13.20 5.41 1.37
CA GLN A 117 -14.06 6.30 2.15
C GLN A 117 -13.28 7.46 2.76
N ARG A 118 -12.09 7.23 3.33
CA ARG A 118 -11.23 8.29 3.86
C ARG A 118 -10.86 9.31 2.79
N VAL A 119 -10.45 8.86 1.61
CA VAL A 119 -10.15 9.74 0.48
C VAL A 119 -11.39 10.50 0.00
N ALA A 120 -12.57 9.85 -0.03
CA ALA A 120 -13.81 10.52 -0.40
C ALA A 120 -14.21 11.60 0.63
N GLU A 121 -14.02 11.34 1.93
CA GLU A 121 -14.26 12.30 3.00
C GLU A 121 -13.26 13.46 2.94
N ALA A 122 -11.97 13.17 2.81
CA ALA A 122 -10.92 14.19 2.66
C ALA A 122 -11.18 15.09 1.45
N ARG A 123 -11.63 14.50 0.32
CA ARG A 123 -12.05 15.25 -0.86
C ARG A 123 -13.27 16.14 -0.62
N ARG A 124 -14.27 15.67 0.14
CA ARG A 124 -15.42 16.50 0.52
C ARG A 124 -15.00 17.68 1.39
N ARG A 125 -14.18 17.42 2.41
CA ARG A 125 -13.64 18.46 3.31
C ARG A 125 -12.78 19.48 2.56
N LEU A 126 -12.10 19.06 1.50
CA LEU A 126 -11.35 19.94 0.62
C LEU A 126 -12.31 20.84 -0.18
N HIS A 127 -13.30 20.25 -0.86
CA HIS A 127 -14.29 21.03 -1.61
C HIS A 127 -15.02 22.04 -0.72
N GLU A 128 -15.45 21.65 0.49
CA GLU A 128 -16.08 22.56 1.44
C GLU A 128 -15.15 23.73 1.84
N ALA A 129 -13.86 23.48 2.00
CA ALA A 129 -12.90 24.55 2.31
C ALA A 129 -12.64 25.46 1.10
N GLU A 130 -12.68 24.92 -0.12
CA GLU A 130 -12.60 25.69 -1.36
C GLU A 130 -13.85 26.56 -1.53
N ASP A 131 -15.04 26.01 -1.32
CA ASP A 131 -16.31 26.73 -1.42
C ASP A 131 -16.37 27.89 -0.41
N VAL A 132 -15.90 27.68 0.83
CA VAL A 132 -15.81 28.74 1.86
C VAL A 132 -14.78 29.81 1.47
N ALA A 133 -13.65 29.41 0.89
CA ALA A 133 -12.64 30.36 0.41
C ALA A 133 -13.14 31.18 -0.80
N GLU A 134 -13.90 30.58 -1.71
CA GLU A 134 -14.52 31.28 -2.85
C GLU A 134 -15.66 32.22 -2.42
N ALA A 135 -16.42 31.85 -1.39
CA ALA A 135 -17.51 32.68 -0.84
C ALA A 135 -17.02 33.87 0.01
N SER A 136 -15.75 33.87 0.42
CA SER A 136 -15.16 34.97 1.18
C SER A 136 -14.73 36.07 0.19
N GLU A 137 -15.54 37.14 0.05
CA GLU A 137 -15.29 38.25 -0.89
C GLU A 137 -13.98 39.03 -0.62
N GLU A 138 -13.41 38.91 0.58
CA GLU A 138 -12.06 39.37 0.87
C GLU A 138 -11.05 38.25 0.60
N LEU A 139 -10.16 38.49 -0.36
CA LEU A 139 -8.96 37.72 -0.69
C LEU A 139 -7.94 37.72 0.46
N GLU A 140 -8.40 37.42 1.68
CA GLU A 140 -7.55 37.35 2.85
C GLU A 140 -6.59 36.19 2.64
N LEU A 141 -5.28 36.48 2.60
CA LEU A 141 -4.20 35.52 2.39
C LEU A 141 -4.35 34.28 3.30
N SER A 142 -4.97 34.47 4.47
CA SER A 142 -5.31 33.44 5.45
C SER A 142 -6.24 32.33 4.93
N ALA A 143 -7.23 32.67 4.10
CA ALA A 143 -8.18 31.72 3.53
C ALA A 143 -7.54 30.91 2.40
N LEU A 144 -6.79 31.59 1.52
CA LEU A 144 -6.02 30.94 0.45
C LEU A 144 -4.95 29.99 1.01
N TRP A 145 -4.29 30.39 2.10
CA TRP A 145 -3.32 29.54 2.81
C TRP A 145 -3.98 28.28 3.38
N ARG A 146 -5.13 28.41 4.06
CA ARG A 146 -5.87 27.26 4.60
C ARG A 146 -6.29 26.28 3.50
N ALA A 147 -6.79 26.78 2.38
CA ALA A 147 -7.14 25.94 1.23
C ALA A 147 -5.90 25.22 0.65
N THR A 148 -4.78 25.93 0.50
CA THR A 148 -3.52 25.39 -0.01
C THR A 148 -2.95 24.31 0.91
N GLN A 149 -2.94 24.56 2.23
CA GLN A 149 -2.47 23.59 3.21
C GLN A 149 -3.33 22.31 3.20
N LYS A 150 -4.66 22.48 3.09
CA LYS A 150 -5.59 21.34 3.03
C LYS A 150 -5.43 20.52 1.75
N ARG A 151 -5.11 21.16 0.62
CA ARG A 151 -4.70 20.45 -0.61
C ARG A 151 -3.41 19.66 -0.40
N LEU A 152 -2.41 20.26 0.25
CA LEU A 152 -1.14 19.61 0.54
C LEU A 152 -1.33 18.37 1.41
N ASP A 153 -2.13 18.49 2.48
CA ASP A 153 -2.46 17.38 3.38
C ASP A 153 -3.19 16.26 2.62
N TYR A 154 -4.16 16.62 1.77
CA TYR A 154 -4.87 15.66 0.93
C TYR A 154 -3.93 14.90 -0.03
N TYR A 155 -3.02 15.62 -0.70
CA TYR A 155 -2.03 14.97 -1.56
C TYR A 155 -1.04 14.11 -0.78
N HIS A 156 -0.64 14.54 0.41
CA HIS A 156 0.24 13.77 1.28
C HIS A 156 -0.42 12.47 1.74
N GLU A 157 -1.70 12.52 2.14
CA GLU A 157 -2.47 11.33 2.51
C GLU A 157 -2.57 10.34 1.33
N ILE A 158 -2.85 10.83 0.12
CA ILE A 158 -2.90 9.98 -1.08
C ILE A 158 -1.54 9.35 -1.37
N ALA A 159 -0.47 10.15 -1.35
CA ALA A 159 0.87 9.69 -1.67
C ALA A 159 1.36 8.63 -0.66
N THR A 160 1.16 8.87 0.63
CA THR A 160 1.54 7.94 1.70
C THR A 160 0.71 6.66 1.64
N THR A 161 -0.60 6.76 1.43
CA THR A 161 -1.48 5.59 1.30
C THR A 161 -1.13 4.75 0.07
N GLN A 162 -0.80 5.39 -1.06
CA GLN A 162 -0.34 4.68 -2.26
C GLN A 162 1.03 4.01 -2.04
N ALA A 163 1.95 4.69 -1.37
CA ALA A 163 3.27 4.13 -1.05
C ALA A 163 3.16 2.90 -0.13
N GLU A 164 2.33 2.94 0.91
CA GLU A 164 2.12 1.80 1.80
C GLU A 164 1.53 0.59 1.05
N LYS A 165 0.56 0.83 0.16
CA LYS A 165 -0.03 -0.21 -0.69
C LYS A 165 0.99 -0.82 -1.63
N SER A 166 1.77 0.01 -2.32
CA SER A 166 2.83 -0.42 -3.23
C SER A 166 3.86 -1.27 -2.51
N PHE A 167 4.37 -0.80 -1.36
CA PHE A 167 5.33 -1.54 -0.54
C PHE A 167 4.81 -2.92 -0.12
N ARG A 168 3.55 -2.97 0.31
CA ARG A 168 2.90 -4.22 0.69
C ARG A 168 2.77 -5.16 -0.50
N HIS A 169 2.32 -4.68 -1.66
CA HIS A 169 2.27 -5.49 -2.89
C HIS A 169 3.65 -6.01 -3.31
N SER A 170 4.71 -5.22 -3.14
CA SER A 170 6.08 -5.65 -3.39
C SER A 170 6.53 -6.75 -2.44
N GLN A 171 6.21 -6.65 -1.15
CA GLN A 171 6.46 -7.73 -0.20
C GLN A 171 5.79 -9.04 -0.63
N TRP A 172 4.56 -8.98 -1.17
CA TRP A 172 3.89 -10.16 -1.71
C TRP A 172 4.55 -10.74 -2.94
N ALA A 173 4.98 -9.89 -3.87
CA ALA A 173 5.73 -10.34 -5.03
C ALA A 173 7.04 -11.03 -4.61
N ILE A 174 7.72 -10.50 -3.59
CA ILE A 174 8.94 -11.10 -3.02
C ILE A 174 8.63 -12.46 -2.38
N ILE A 175 7.64 -12.53 -1.49
CA ILE A 175 7.24 -13.79 -0.83
C ILE A 175 6.79 -14.82 -1.87
N GLY A 176 5.99 -14.41 -2.86
CA GLY A 176 5.54 -15.27 -3.94
C GLY A 176 6.69 -15.79 -4.80
N GLY A 177 7.62 -14.91 -5.20
CA GLY A 177 8.83 -15.30 -5.92
C GLY A 177 9.69 -16.26 -5.11
N PHE A 178 9.86 -16.02 -3.80
CA PHE A 178 10.60 -16.90 -2.91
C PHE A 178 9.94 -18.27 -2.75
N ALA A 179 8.61 -18.34 -2.66
CA ALA A 179 7.88 -19.60 -2.61
C ALA A 179 8.07 -20.44 -3.88
N VAL A 180 8.04 -19.79 -5.06
CA VAL A 180 8.33 -20.46 -6.35
C VAL A 180 9.75 -21.00 -6.39
N LEU A 181 10.73 -20.27 -5.85
CA LEU A 181 12.11 -20.74 -5.76
C LEU A 181 12.23 -21.98 -4.87
N ILE A 182 11.62 -21.96 -3.67
CA ILE A 182 11.60 -23.14 -2.78
C ILE A 182 10.97 -24.33 -3.48
N LEU A 183 9.82 -24.13 -4.14
CA LEU A 183 9.14 -25.19 -4.86
C LEU A 183 10.01 -25.79 -5.96
N SER A 184 10.72 -24.94 -6.71
CA SER A 184 11.64 -25.38 -7.77
C SER A 184 12.79 -26.22 -7.22
N VAL A 185 13.38 -25.82 -6.08
CA VAL A 185 14.45 -26.58 -5.40
C VAL A 185 13.93 -27.92 -4.90
N VAL A 186 12.73 -27.97 -4.32
CA VAL A 186 12.12 -29.22 -3.87
C VAL A 186 11.88 -30.16 -5.06
N ILE A 187 11.27 -29.67 -6.15
CA ILE A 187 11.05 -30.47 -7.36
C ILE A 187 12.38 -30.99 -7.93
N ALA A 188 13.41 -30.14 -7.98
CA ALA A 188 14.75 -30.54 -8.44
C ALA A 188 15.35 -31.66 -7.57
N ALA A 189 15.26 -31.53 -6.25
CA ALA A 189 15.84 -32.48 -5.29
C ALA A 189 15.17 -33.87 -5.37
N PHE A 190 13.88 -33.93 -5.71
CA PHE A 190 13.15 -35.18 -5.85
C PHE A 190 13.08 -35.71 -7.29
N SER A 191 13.52 -34.95 -8.29
CA SER A 191 13.59 -35.40 -9.68
C SER A 191 14.72 -36.42 -9.85
N ARG A 192 14.36 -37.68 -10.13
CA ARG A 192 15.32 -38.71 -10.55
C ARG A 192 15.84 -38.50 -11.98
N SER A 193 15.33 -37.52 -12.72
CA SER A 193 15.73 -37.22 -14.10
C SER A 193 16.68 -36.03 -14.17
N ILE A 194 17.75 -36.16 -14.96
CA ILE A 194 18.70 -35.07 -15.26
C ILE A 194 17.97 -33.91 -15.94
N GLY A 195 17.01 -34.19 -16.84
CA GLY A 195 16.22 -33.17 -17.53
C GLY A 195 15.41 -32.31 -16.57
N GLY A 196 14.78 -32.92 -15.56
CA GLY A 196 14.03 -32.20 -14.53
C GLY A 196 14.91 -31.31 -13.66
N ALA A 197 16.12 -31.78 -13.32
CA ALA A 197 17.09 -30.99 -12.55
C ALA A 197 17.59 -29.76 -13.35
N ILE A 198 17.88 -29.92 -14.65
CA ILE A 198 18.31 -28.81 -15.51
C ILE A 198 17.19 -27.77 -15.66
N ALA A 199 15.96 -28.21 -15.93
CA ALA A 199 14.81 -27.32 -16.09
C ALA A 199 14.53 -26.53 -14.79
N ALA A 200 14.54 -27.22 -13.64
CA ALA A 200 14.34 -26.57 -12.35
C ALA A 200 15.48 -25.59 -11.99
N GLY A 201 16.73 -25.94 -12.32
CA GLY A 201 17.87 -25.04 -12.18
C GLY A 201 17.72 -23.77 -13.02
N ALA A 202 17.34 -23.91 -14.30
CA ALA A 202 17.13 -22.76 -15.19
C ALA A 202 16.00 -21.84 -14.70
N ILE A 203 14.87 -22.39 -14.25
CA ILE A 203 13.76 -21.63 -13.67
C ILE A 203 14.21 -20.94 -12.37
N GLY A 204 14.96 -21.64 -11.52
CA GLY A 204 15.49 -21.10 -10.28
C GLY A 204 16.43 -19.90 -10.50
N THR A 205 17.39 -20.03 -11.41
CA THR A 205 18.32 -18.94 -11.75
C THR A 205 17.60 -17.76 -12.40
N ALA A 206 16.68 -18.00 -13.33
CA ALA A 206 15.88 -16.94 -13.96
C ALA A 206 15.02 -16.20 -12.92
N GLY A 207 14.37 -16.94 -12.02
CA GLY A 207 13.56 -16.38 -10.93
C GLY A 207 14.39 -15.55 -9.95
N ALA A 208 15.56 -16.05 -9.55
CA ALA A 208 16.48 -15.33 -8.66
C ALA A 208 17.01 -14.04 -9.30
N GLY A 209 17.38 -14.09 -10.59
CA GLY A 209 17.81 -12.91 -11.35
C GLY A 209 16.72 -11.85 -11.45
N LEU A 210 15.48 -12.25 -11.74
CA LEU A 210 14.34 -11.34 -11.80
C LEU A 210 14.06 -10.71 -10.42
N ALA A 211 14.07 -11.51 -9.36
CA ALA A 211 13.86 -11.03 -7.99
C ALA A 211 14.95 -10.02 -7.58
N GLY A 212 16.22 -10.28 -7.91
CA GLY A 212 17.33 -9.36 -7.67
C GLY A 212 17.18 -8.04 -8.44
N TYR A 213 16.79 -8.11 -9.71
CA TYR A 213 16.54 -6.91 -10.53
C TYR A 213 15.39 -6.07 -9.97
N LEU A 214 14.28 -6.69 -9.59
CA LEU A 214 13.14 -6.01 -8.98
C LEU A 214 13.53 -5.37 -7.65
N GLY A 215 14.21 -6.11 -6.77
CA GLY A 215 14.69 -5.59 -5.48
C GLY A 215 15.58 -4.35 -5.65
N LYS A 216 16.55 -4.40 -6.57
CA LYS A 216 17.41 -3.25 -6.90
C LYS A 216 16.63 -2.05 -7.41
N THR A 217 15.65 -2.28 -8.28
CA THR A 217 14.82 -1.20 -8.86
C THR A 217 13.96 -0.55 -7.79
N PHE A 218 13.33 -1.34 -6.92
CA PHE A 218 12.53 -0.85 -5.80
C PHE A 218 13.35 0.01 -4.83
N LEU A 219 14.55 -0.44 -4.45
CA LEU A 219 15.45 0.33 -3.59
C LEU A 219 15.83 1.67 -4.23
N ARG A 220 16.19 1.66 -5.51
CA ARG A 220 16.58 2.88 -6.23
C ARG A 220 15.42 3.87 -6.38
N THR A 221 14.20 3.38 -6.56
CA THR A 221 12.99 4.23 -6.58
C THR A 221 12.67 4.78 -5.19
N GLN A 222 12.78 3.98 -4.13
CA GLN A 222 12.62 4.42 -2.74
C GLN A 222 13.59 5.56 -2.39
N GLU A 223 14.87 5.42 -2.73
CA GLU A 223 15.89 6.46 -2.51
C GLU A 223 15.52 7.77 -3.22
N LYS A 224 15.12 7.70 -4.50
CA LYS A 224 14.70 8.89 -5.26
C LYS A 224 13.48 9.57 -4.64
N THR A 225 12.48 8.80 -4.24
CA THR A 225 11.26 9.34 -3.60
C THR A 225 11.58 9.96 -2.24
N SER A 226 12.46 9.34 -1.45
CA SER A 226 12.90 9.89 -0.16
C SER A 226 13.63 11.22 -0.34
N ASN A 227 14.54 11.30 -1.31
CA ASN A 227 15.26 12.54 -1.61
C ASN A 227 14.31 13.64 -2.12
N GLN A 228 13.32 13.28 -2.94
CA GLN A 228 12.30 14.20 -3.41
C GLN A 228 11.40 14.71 -2.28
N LEU A 229 10.99 13.84 -1.35
CA LEU A 229 10.22 14.23 -0.17
C LEU A 229 11.02 15.19 0.71
N GLN A 230 12.30 14.91 0.93
CA GLN A 230 13.18 15.78 1.71
C GLN A 230 13.30 17.18 1.10
N SER A 231 13.38 17.29 -0.23
CA SER A 231 13.39 18.61 -0.88
C SER A 231 12.03 19.30 -0.81
N TYR A 232 10.92 18.57 -0.93
CA TYR A 232 9.57 19.10 -0.81
C TYR A 232 9.28 19.69 0.58
N PHE A 233 9.80 19.07 1.66
CA PHE A 233 9.61 19.58 3.02
C PHE A 233 10.47 20.81 3.35
N GLY A 234 11.42 21.19 2.50
CA GLY A 234 12.16 22.45 2.65
C GLY A 234 11.34 23.69 2.28
N GLN A 235 10.40 23.58 1.34
CA GLN A 235 9.60 24.71 0.83
C GLN A 235 8.59 25.31 1.85
N PRO A 236 7.86 24.54 2.67
CA PRO A 236 6.91 25.08 3.64
C PRO A 236 7.54 26.04 4.66
N LEU A 237 8.81 25.83 5.01
CA LEU A 237 9.52 26.69 5.95
C LEU A 237 9.64 28.12 5.42
N VAL A 238 9.97 28.26 4.14
CA VAL A 238 10.06 29.56 3.46
C VAL A 238 8.70 30.26 3.44
N PHE A 239 7.62 29.52 3.22
CA PHE A 239 6.28 30.11 3.25
C PHE A 239 5.86 30.57 4.66
N SER A 240 6.20 29.82 5.70
CA SER A 240 5.97 30.24 7.09
C SER A 240 6.75 31.51 7.45
N GLN A 241 7.96 31.69 6.90
CA GLN A 241 8.75 32.91 7.07
C GLN A 241 8.09 34.11 6.39
N TYR A 242 7.50 33.93 5.20
CA TYR A 242 6.76 35.01 4.52
C TYR A 242 5.50 35.43 5.27
N LEU A 243 4.72 34.47 5.81
CA LEU A 243 3.55 34.79 6.64
C LEU A 243 3.93 35.49 7.96
N ALA A 244 5.06 35.10 8.57
CA ALA A 244 5.58 35.78 9.74
C ALA A 244 6.04 37.21 9.41
N ALA A 245 6.68 37.40 8.25
CA ALA A 245 7.11 38.71 7.79
C ALA A 245 5.92 39.62 7.45
N GLU A 246 4.87 39.12 6.83
CA GLU A 246 3.63 39.85 6.59
C GLU A 246 3.01 40.36 7.91
N ARG A 247 2.90 39.48 8.92
CA ARG A 247 2.40 39.88 10.25
C ARG A 247 3.26 40.93 10.94
N LEU A 248 4.58 40.86 10.78
CA LEU A 248 5.50 41.87 11.31
C LEU A 248 5.34 43.21 10.55
N LEU A 249 5.11 43.17 9.24
CA LEU A 249 4.86 44.37 8.42
C LEU A 249 3.56 45.09 8.80
N ASP A 250 2.55 44.35 9.26
CA ASP A 250 1.30 44.95 9.76
C ASP A 250 1.44 45.64 11.12
N MET A 251 2.53 45.39 11.85
CA MET A 251 2.85 46.08 13.10
C MET A 251 3.69 47.36 12.91
N LEU A 252 4.11 47.67 11.68
CA LEU A 252 4.96 48.81 11.36
C LEU A 252 4.17 50.01 10.85
N ASP A 253 4.62 51.22 11.22
CA ASP A 253 4.07 52.48 10.74
C ASP A 253 4.47 52.79 9.28
N GLY A 254 3.69 53.64 8.60
CA GLY A 254 3.66 53.74 7.13
C GLY A 254 4.99 53.99 6.41
N GLU A 255 5.93 54.72 7.01
CA GLU A 255 7.24 54.99 6.39
C GLU A 255 8.20 53.78 6.52
N GLN A 256 8.21 53.14 7.69
CA GLN A 256 9.01 51.93 7.95
C GLN A 256 8.47 50.70 7.21
N LYS A 257 7.15 50.63 7.01
CA LYS A 257 6.49 49.58 6.25
C LYS A 257 6.90 49.60 4.78
N ALA A 258 6.99 50.78 4.15
CA ALA A 258 7.37 50.91 2.74
C ALA A 258 8.81 50.45 2.46
N GLU A 259 9.75 50.81 3.35
CA GLU A 259 11.15 50.36 3.28
C GLU A 259 11.27 48.84 3.47
N SER A 260 10.62 48.30 4.51
CA SER A 260 10.66 46.87 4.81
C SER A 260 9.99 45.99 3.73
N VAL A 261 8.94 46.49 3.08
CA VAL A 261 8.29 45.81 1.93
C VAL A 261 9.24 45.74 0.73
N GLN A 262 9.99 46.81 0.45
CA GLN A 262 10.97 46.81 -0.65
C GLN A 262 12.07 45.77 -0.43
N ASP A 263 12.59 45.67 0.79
CA ASP A 263 13.60 44.66 1.15
C ASP A 263 13.05 43.23 1.05
N LEU A 264 11.79 43.02 1.47
CA LEU A 264 11.14 41.72 1.33
C LEU A 264 11.02 41.29 -0.13
N ILE A 265 10.55 42.20 -1.01
CA ILE A 265 10.42 41.96 -2.45
C ILE A 265 11.78 41.68 -3.08
N ARG A 266 12.83 42.40 -2.66
CA ARG A 266 14.19 42.21 -3.16
C ARG A 266 14.77 40.85 -2.78
N SER A 267 14.47 40.39 -1.56
CA SER A 267 14.85 39.06 -1.08
C SER A 267 14.11 37.94 -1.83
N MET A 268 12.83 38.12 -2.14
CA MET A 268 12.02 37.17 -2.93
C MET A 268 12.48 37.09 -4.40
N ALA A 269 12.85 38.23 -5.00
CA ALA A 269 13.28 38.30 -6.40
C ALA A 269 14.70 37.77 -6.63
N SER A 270 15.47 37.51 -5.57
CA SER A 270 16.85 36.98 -5.63
C SER A 270 16.94 35.58 -5.03
N PRO A 271 16.50 34.53 -5.75
CA PRO A 271 16.48 33.15 -5.25
C PRO A 271 17.88 32.57 -4.95
N ASN A 272 18.97 33.22 -5.37
CA ASN A 272 20.34 32.74 -5.17
C ASN A 272 20.84 32.75 -3.71
N SER A 273 20.23 33.52 -2.80
CA SER A 273 20.71 33.61 -1.41
C SER A 273 20.48 32.32 -0.60
N LEU A 274 19.50 31.50 -0.97
CA LEU A 274 19.22 30.23 -0.31
C LEU A 274 20.09 29.09 -0.85
N ASP A 275 20.43 29.11 -2.14
CA ASP A 275 21.38 28.16 -2.74
C ASP A 275 22.80 28.36 -2.20
N GLU A 276 23.22 29.60 -1.91
CA GLU A 276 24.51 29.87 -1.24
C GLU A 276 24.55 29.34 0.20
N LEU A 277 23.47 29.48 0.96
CA LEU A 277 23.39 28.94 2.33
C LEU A 277 23.37 27.42 2.36
N GLN A 278 22.67 26.77 1.41
CA GLN A 278 22.67 25.30 1.30
C GLN A 278 23.99 24.75 0.74
N SER A 279 24.62 25.44 -0.21
CA SER A 279 25.96 25.11 -0.71
C SER A 279 26.99 25.13 0.42
N ASN A 280 26.99 26.18 1.24
CA ASN A 280 27.93 26.31 2.36
C ASN A 280 27.69 25.27 3.46
N ALA A 281 26.44 24.89 3.73
CA ALA A 281 26.13 23.82 4.70
C ALA A 281 26.55 22.42 4.21
N LYS A 282 26.60 22.19 2.89
CA LYS A 282 26.99 20.91 2.29
C LYS A 282 28.51 20.72 2.25
N ILE A 283 29.27 21.82 2.16
CA ILE A 283 30.74 21.81 2.23
C ILE A 283 31.20 21.36 3.64
N ASP A 284 30.52 21.81 4.69
CA ASP A 284 30.85 21.48 6.09
C ASP A 284 30.57 20.01 6.50
N GLN A 285 29.74 19.29 5.74
CA GLN A 285 29.47 17.85 5.99
C GLN A 285 30.44 16.91 5.28
N HIS A 286 31.26 17.39 4.34
CA HIS A 286 32.23 16.54 3.63
C HIS A 286 33.64 16.58 4.25
N ASP A 287 33.90 17.53 5.16
CA ASP A 287 35.16 17.68 5.90
C ASP A 287 35.11 17.06 7.33
N ARG A 288 34.12 16.22 7.63
CA ARG A 288 34.04 15.40 8.86
C ARG A 288 33.86 13.92 8.54
#